data_AF-A0AAD0DBN2-F1
#
_entry.id   AF-A0AAD0DBN2-F1
#
_cell.length_a   1.000
_cell.length_b   1.000
_cell.length_c   1.000
_cell.angle_alpha   90.00
_cell.angle_beta   90.00
_cell.angle_gamma   90.00
#
_symmetry.space_group_name_H-M   'P 1'
#
loop_
_entity.id
_entity.type
_entity.pdbx_description
1 polymer ?
#
loop_
_entity_poly.entity_id
_entity_poly.type
_entity_poly.pdbx_seq_one_letter_code
_entity_poly.pdbx_strand_id
1 'polypeptide(L)' 'MKPLHYVLLWIGEALLYTLVLAALFLLIPEMKAYSLVRIFTDVIPGDTWDKYYFLSLCILSLLIVAIIVYITASLKKR' A
#
# COMPACT_ATOMS: atom_id res chain seq x y z
N MET A 1 -15.57 -20.99 23.55
CA MET A 1 -14.57 -19.94 23.23
C MET A 1 -15.32 -18.72 22.71
N LYS A 2 -14.96 -17.50 23.13
CA LYS A 2 -15.76 -16.29 22.86
C LYS A 2 -15.40 -15.70 21.48
N PRO A 3 -16.37 -15.38 20.60
CA PRO A 3 -16.13 -14.88 19.23
C PRO A 3 -15.29 -13.59 19.19
N LEU A 4 -15.35 -12.79 20.25
CA LEU A 4 -14.55 -11.58 20.45
C LEU A 4 -13.03 -11.83 20.42
N HIS A 5 -12.56 -12.99 20.90
CA HIS A 5 -11.13 -13.32 20.84
C HIS A 5 -10.65 -13.56 19.41
N TYR A 6 -11.48 -14.16 18.56
CA TYR A 6 -11.15 -14.33 17.15
C TYR A 6 -11.06 -12.96 16.47
N VAL A 7 -12.04 -12.07 16.67
CA VAL A 7 -12.00 -10.73 16.06
C VAL A 7 -10.72 -9.97 16.43
N LEU A 8 -10.31 -10.03 17.71
CA LEU A 8 -9.06 -9.41 18.17
C LEU A 8 -7.80 -10.02 17.55
N LEU A 9 -7.76 -11.35 17.38
CA LEU A 9 -6.66 -12.04 16.70
C LEU A 9 -6.56 -11.62 15.24
N TRP A 10 -7.68 -11.55 14.53
CA TRP A 10 -7.74 -11.12 13.13
C TRP A 10 -7.28 -9.66 12.96
N ILE A 11 -7.67 -8.77 13.88
CA ILE A 11 -7.19 -7.38 13.88
C ILE A 11 -5.69 -7.31 14.15
N GLY A 12 -5.19 -8.10 15.11
CA GLY A 12 -3.77 -8.17 15.42
C GLY A 12 -2.93 -8.68 14.24
N GLU A 13 -3.42 -9.70 13.55
CA GLU A 13 -2.77 -10.28 12.37
C GLU A 13 -2.75 -9.29 11.20
N ALA A 14 -3.87 -8.59 10.93
CA ALA A 14 -3.93 -7.54 9.92
C ALA A 14 -2.97 -6.39 10.21
N LEU A 15 -2.87 -5.98 11.48
CA LEU A 15 -1.97 -4.91 11.91
C LEU A 15 -0.50 -5.33 11.78
N LEU A 16 -0.17 -6.55 12.17
CA LEU A 16 1.18 -7.11 12.03
C LEU A 16 1.58 -7.22 10.55
N TYR A 17 0.68 -7.70 9.69
CA TYR A 17 0.88 -7.75 8.25
C TYR A 17 1.18 -6.36 7.67
N THR A 18 0.38 -5.36 8.06
CA THR A 18 0.54 -3.98 7.57
C THR A 18 1.87 -3.37 8.00
N LEU A 19 2.29 -3.60 9.25
CA LEU A 19 3.59 -3.13 9.76
C LEU A 19 4.77 -3.78 9.04
N VAL A 20 4.72 -5.10 8.84
CA VAL A 20 5.75 -5.85 8.13
C VAL A 20 5.85 -5.36 6.68
N LEU A 21 4.71 -5.16 6.02
CA LEU A 21 4.66 -4.63 4.67
C LEU A 21 5.25 -3.21 4.60
N ALA A 22 4.87 -2.32 5.51
CA ALA A 22 5.42 -0.96 5.56
C ALA A 22 6.93 -0.94 5.83
N ALA A 23 7.41 -1.78 6.75
CA ALA A 23 8.83 -1.94 7.02
C ALA A 23 9.60 -2.47 5.79
N LEU A 24 9.00 -3.41 5.04
CA LEU A 24 9.56 -3.91 3.79
C LEU A 24 9.74 -2.78 2.77
N PHE A 25 8.73 -1.93 2.57
CA PHE A 25 8.81 -0.78 1.66
C PHE A 25 9.78 0.33 2.12
N LEU A 26 10.08 0.42 3.42
CA LEU A 26 11.08 1.35 3.95
C LEU A 26 12.52 0.85 3.77
N LEU A 27 12.75 -0.47 3.86
CA LEU A 27 14.09 -1.05 3.93
C LEU A 27 14.66 -1.45 2.58
N ILE A 28 13.82 -1.73 1.58
CA ILE A 28 14.25 -2.12 0.25
C ILE A 28 13.57 -1.28 -0.83
N PRO A 29 14.20 -1.15 -2.03
CA PRO A 29 13.59 -0.45 -3.14
C PRO A 29 12.20 -1.02 -3.44
N GLU A 30 11.24 -0.12 -3.66
CA GLU A 30 9.83 -0.42 -3.89
C GLU A 30 9.63 -1.56 -4.91
N MET A 31 10.34 -1.52 -6.04
CA MET A 31 10.31 -2.55 -7.08
C MET A 31 10.71 -3.95 -6.56
N LYS A 32 11.68 -4.04 -5.65
CA LYS A 32 12.08 -5.32 -5.04
C LYS A 32 11.07 -5.80 -4.00
N ALA A 33 10.51 -4.90 -3.20
CA ALA A 33 9.46 -5.24 -2.23
C ALA A 33 8.24 -5.85 -2.93
N TYR A 34 7.78 -5.21 -4.00
CA TYR A 34 6.67 -5.74 -4.79
C TYR A 34 6.98 -7.04 -5.51
N SER A 35 8.20 -7.21 -6.03
CA SER A 35 8.63 -8.49 -6.61
C SER A 35 8.57 -9.63 -5.57
N LEU A 36 8.99 -9.38 -4.33
CA LEU A 36 8.90 -10.35 -3.25
C LEU A 36 7.44 -10.66 -2.89
N VAL A 37 6.61 -9.63 -2.69
CA VAL A 37 5.18 -9.81 -2.41
C VAL A 37 4.53 -10.64 -3.51
N ARG A 38 4.81 -10.35 -4.78
CA ARG A 38 4.32 -11.12 -5.93
C ARG A 38 4.75 -12.59 -5.85
N ILE A 39 6.05 -12.87 -5.67
CA ILE A 39 6.59 -14.24 -5.65
C ILE A 39 5.97 -15.07 -4.51
N PHE A 40 5.76 -14.47 -3.34
CA PHE A 40 5.32 -15.20 -2.16
C PHE A 40 3.81 -15.28 -1.98
N THR A 41 3.04 -14.40 -2.62
CA THR A 41 1.58 -14.36 -2.45
C THR A 41 0.81 -14.72 -3.72
N ASP A 42 1.45 -14.68 -4.90
CA ASP A 42 0.81 -14.83 -6.22
C ASP A 42 -0.43 -13.93 -6.43
N VAL A 43 -0.59 -12.89 -5.60
CA VAL A 43 -1.76 -11.99 -5.63
C VAL A 43 -1.81 -11.18 -6.93
N ILE A 44 -0.66 -10.96 -7.58
CA ILE A 44 -0.56 -10.13 -8.79
C ILE A 44 0.14 -10.90 -9.91
N PRO A 45 -0.56 -11.19 -11.02
CA PRO A 45 0.06 -11.77 -12.21
C PRO A 45 1.16 -10.85 -12.75
N GLY A 46 2.27 -11.45 -13.17
CA GLY A 46 3.44 -10.70 -13.59
C GLY A 46 3.24 -9.72 -14.74
N ASP A 47 2.42 -10.12 -15.70
CA ASP A 47 2.11 -9.31 -16.87
C ASP A 47 1.32 -8.04 -16.51
N THR A 48 0.50 -8.10 -15.45
CA THR A 48 -0.28 -6.95 -14.97
C THR A 48 0.60 -5.96 -14.21
N TRP A 49 1.60 -6.47 -13.49
CA TRP A 49 2.54 -5.67 -12.70
C TRP A 49 3.38 -4.73 -13.57
N ASP A 50 4.10 -5.28 -14.55
CA ASP A 50 5.04 -4.50 -15.37
C ASP A 50 4.33 -3.53 -16.32
N LYS A 51 3.12 -3.85 -16.79
CA LYS A 51 2.39 -3.01 -17.75
C LYS A 51 1.53 -1.92 -17.12
N TYR A 52 0.84 -2.22 -16.02
CA TYR A 52 -0.22 -1.36 -15.52
C TYR A 52 0.00 -0.88 -14.09
N TYR A 53 0.67 -1.67 -13.26
CA TYR A 53 0.78 -1.32 -11.83
C TYR A 53 1.72 -0.15 -11.57
N PHE A 54 2.91 -0.13 -12.20
CA PHE A 54 3.83 1.02 -12.09
C PHE A 54 3.19 2.32 -12.62
N LEU A 55 2.53 2.24 -13.77
CA LEU A 55 1.78 3.36 -14.34
C LEU A 55 0.68 3.83 -13.37
N SER A 56 -0.07 2.89 -12.78
CA SER A 56 -1.13 3.20 -11.81
C SER A 56 -0.59 3.84 -10.53
N LEU A 57 0.57 3.40 -10.02
CA LEU A 57 1.26 4.01 -8.88
C LEU A 57 1.69 5.44 -9.19
N CYS A 58 2.26 5.66 -10.38
CA CYS A 58 2.63 7.01 -10.82
C CYS A 58 1.40 7.93 -10.94
N ILE A 59 0.30 7.46 -11.53
CA ILE A 59 -0.95 8.22 -11.66
C ILE A 59 -1.56 8.51 -10.28
N LEU A 60 -1.62 7.51 -9.39
CA LEU A 60 -2.17 7.66 -8.05
C LEU A 60 -1.33 8.66 -7.22
N SER A 61 0.00 8.56 -7.31
CA SER A 61 0.92 9.49 -6.66
C SER A 61 0.72 10.93 -7.14
N LEU A 62 0.63 11.14 -8.47
CA LEU A 62 0.35 12.45 -9.05
C LEU A 62 -1.01 13.00 -8.58
N LEU A 63 -2.04 12.16 -8.51
CA LEU A 63 -3.37 12.53 -8.00
C LEU A 63 -3.32 12.95 -6.52
N ILE A 64 -2.63 12.19 -5.67
CA ILE A 64 -2.48 12.52 -4.25
C ILE A 64 -1.77 13.87 -4.09
N VAL A 65 -0.68 14.10 -4.82
CA VAL A 65 0.04 15.38 -4.80
C VAL A 65 -0.89 16.52 -5.24
N ALA A 66 -1.64 16.34 -6.33
CA ALA A 66 -2.58 17.35 -6.82
C ALA A 66 -3.68 17.67 -5.79
N ILE A 67 -4.21 16.66 -5.10
CA ILE A 67 -5.21 16.82 -4.05
C ILE A 67 -4.63 17.61 -2.86
N ILE A 68 -3.42 17.26 -2.41
CA ILE A 68 -2.77 17.95 -1.28
C ILE A 68 -2.53 19.43 -1.63
N VAL A 69 -2.03 19.72 -2.85
CA VAL A 69 -1.83 21.09 -3.35
C VAL A 69 -3.15 21.85 -3.40
N TYR A 70 -4.22 21.22 -3.89
CA TYR A 70 -5.54 21.83 -3.92
C TYR A 70 -6.07 22.17 -2.52
N ILE A 71 -5.93 21.26 -1.57
CA ILE A 71 -6.35 21.47 -0.18
C ILE A 71 -5.54 22.61 0.47
N THR A 72 -4.21 22.59 0.32
CA THR A 72 -3.34 23.66 0.87
C THR A 72 -3.61 25.02 0.23
N ALA A 73 -3.83 25.08 -1.08
CA ALA A 73 -4.21 26.31 -1.77
C ALA A 73 -5.58 26.83 -1.30
N SER A 74 -6.55 25.93 -1.12
CA SER A 74 -7.90 26.26 -0.63
C SER A 74 -7.89 26.75 0.83
N LEU A 75 -7.02 26.19 1.67
CA LEU A 75 -6.84 26.62 3.07
C LEU A 75 -6.15 27.98 3.18
N LYS A 76 -5.15 28.27 2.33
CA LYS A 76 -4.45 29.56 2.32
C LYS A 76 -5.32 30.72 1.81
N LYS A 77 -6.41 30.41 1.12
CA LYS A 77 -7.35 31.39 0.56
C LYS A 77 -8.47 31.78 1.54
N ARG A 78 -8.64 31.03 2.65
CA ARG A 78 -9.41 31.44 3.82
C ARG A 78 -8.53 32.25 4.76
#